data_AF-A0A077WWT5-F1
#
_entry.id   AF-A0A077WWT5-F1
#
_cell.length_a   1.000
_cell.length_b   1.000
_cell.length_c   1.000
_cell.angle_alpha   90.00
_cell.angle_beta   90.00
_cell.angle_gamma   90.00
#
_symmetry.space_group_name_H-M   'P 1'
#
loop_
_entity.id
_entity.type
_entity.pdbx_description
1 polymer ?
#
loop_
_entity_poly.entity_id
_entity_poly.type
_entity_poly.pdbx_seq_one_letter_code
_entity_poly.pdbx_strand_id
1 'polypeptide(L)'
;MSTWTDRLGDSLSRFIEKHDKATRLTLTAVAASALTATGILTYQATRRRLQSHSLLHGQSRRRSSLHASIPAPLTLSEKQIQEQLYETTAFLGQERMDKLRNSFVIIVGAGGVGSWAALMLLRAGVGRIRIIDFDQVTLSSLNRHAVAVLEDVGTPKVTAIKKHFKRIAPFVQVESCIDLFNAETADALLSGSPDYVVDAIDNIDTKLDLIKYCYDRNITLLSSMGAGAKADPSRIQIADISQTLEEPLARSVRKKLKKMGIEQGVPVVYSTEKPHHVKLLPLEEERVEEADDYAALPEFRSRILPVLGTLPSIFGMTIASYVILKLTDYPDFDPLAIKLRDGLYSRMHRDLLSREIKKYKSRTCALDAHDVGYIFEEMWHGKSVISGPNDRLALTRWVASEPLSYHNTVCMTREEAKAHERLPADVNLREHYGDAICDAVQDRLNKERKLRELWDDVF
;
A
#
# COMPACT_ATOMS: atom_id res chain seq x y z
N MET A 1 -40.51 -24.75 20.74
CA MET A 1 -40.20 -24.46 19.32
C MET A 1 -40.98 -25.32 18.32
N SER A 2 -41.75 -26.35 18.74
CA SER A 2 -42.51 -27.23 17.82
C SER A 2 -43.82 -26.66 17.28
N THR A 3 -44.41 -25.65 17.92
CA THR A 3 -45.74 -25.13 17.52
C THR A 3 -45.72 -24.14 16.35
N TRP A 4 -44.55 -23.61 15.99
CA TRP A 4 -44.38 -22.62 14.91
C TRP A 4 -44.08 -23.27 13.56
N THR A 5 -43.27 -24.33 13.55
CA THR A 5 -42.91 -25.09 12.34
C THR A 5 -44.12 -25.79 11.74
N ASP A 6 -44.97 -26.36 12.58
CA ASP A 6 -46.17 -27.09 12.14
C ASP A 6 -47.21 -26.13 11.53
N ARG A 7 -47.38 -24.94 12.13
CA ARG A 7 -48.27 -23.89 11.59
C ARG A 7 -47.79 -23.33 10.25
N LEU A 8 -46.47 -23.20 10.06
CA LEU A 8 -45.89 -22.76 8.80
C LEU A 8 -46.05 -23.82 7.70
N GLY A 9 -45.81 -25.10 8.02
CA GLY A 9 -46.02 -26.22 7.10
C GLY A 9 -47.47 -26.30 6.62
N ASP A 10 -48.42 -26.18 7.55
CA ASP A 10 -49.86 -26.22 7.26
C ASP A 10 -50.38 -25.00 6.48
N SER A 11 -49.72 -23.86 6.60
CA SER A 11 -50.05 -22.66 5.82
C SER A 11 -49.49 -22.74 4.40
N LEU A 12 -48.31 -23.32 4.24
CA LEU A 12 -47.65 -23.49 2.95
C LEU A 12 -48.36 -24.54 2.09
N SER A 13 -48.77 -25.65 2.71
CA SER A 13 -49.54 -26.71 2.04
C SER A 13 -50.88 -26.18 1.51
N ARG A 14 -51.63 -25.47 2.35
CA ARG A 14 -52.90 -24.81 1.97
C ARG A 14 -52.73 -23.75 0.88
N PHE A 15 -51.61 -23.03 0.86
CA PHE A 15 -51.30 -22.04 -0.17
C PHE A 15 -51.00 -22.71 -1.52
N ILE A 16 -50.17 -23.75 -1.53
CA ILE A 16 -49.85 -24.54 -2.72
C ILE A 16 -51.12 -25.21 -3.27
N GLU A 17 -51.97 -25.74 -2.40
CA GLU A 17 -53.25 -26.35 -2.78
C GLU A 17 -54.28 -25.39 -3.38
N LYS A 18 -54.08 -24.07 -3.32
CA LYS A 18 -55.05 -23.11 -3.87
C LYS A 18 -54.81 -22.77 -5.34
N HIS A 19 -53.77 -23.32 -5.98
CA HIS A 19 -53.38 -22.97 -7.35
C HIS A 19 -53.47 -24.15 -8.33
N ASP A 20 -53.51 -23.84 -9.63
CA ASP A 20 -53.66 -24.82 -10.71
C ASP A 20 -52.46 -25.80 -10.78
N LYS A 21 -52.65 -26.98 -11.38
CA LYS A 21 -51.66 -28.07 -11.39
C LYS A 21 -50.28 -27.63 -11.89
N ALA A 22 -50.21 -26.77 -12.91
CA ALA A 22 -48.94 -26.25 -13.44
C ALA A 22 -48.25 -25.29 -12.46
N THR A 23 -49.02 -24.46 -11.74
CA THR A 23 -48.52 -23.53 -10.73
C THR A 23 -48.07 -24.27 -9.46
N ARG A 24 -48.74 -25.37 -9.11
CA ARG A 24 -48.34 -26.24 -8.00
C ARG A 24 -46.97 -26.88 -8.23
N LEU A 25 -46.74 -27.41 -9.43
CA LEU A 25 -45.47 -28.05 -9.82
C LEU A 25 -44.30 -27.06 -9.81
N THR A 26 -44.52 -25.82 -10.24
CA THR A 26 -43.49 -24.78 -10.23
C THR A 26 -43.21 -24.27 -8.82
N LEU A 27 -44.24 -24.05 -7.99
CA LEU A 27 -44.07 -23.66 -6.59
C LEU A 27 -43.34 -24.73 -5.76
N THR A 28 -43.68 -26.02 -5.95
CA THR A 28 -42.98 -27.11 -5.25
C THR A 28 -41.53 -27.26 -5.71
N ALA A 29 -41.25 -27.10 -7.02
CA ALA A 29 -39.89 -27.12 -7.55
C ALA A 29 -39.03 -25.95 -7.03
N VAL A 30 -39.60 -24.75 -6.94
CA VAL A 30 -38.91 -23.56 -6.39
C VAL A 30 -38.66 -23.73 -4.88
N ALA A 31 -39.65 -24.23 -4.13
CA ALA A 31 -39.49 -24.49 -2.71
C ALA A 31 -38.44 -25.58 -2.42
N ALA A 32 -38.43 -26.67 -3.21
CA ALA A 32 -37.43 -27.72 -3.10
C ALA A 32 -36.02 -27.21 -3.44
N SER A 33 -35.90 -26.40 -4.49
CA SER A 33 -34.63 -25.75 -4.88
C SER A 33 -34.11 -24.78 -3.82
N ALA A 34 -35.01 -23.99 -3.20
CA ALA A 34 -34.64 -23.07 -2.12
C ALA A 34 -34.21 -23.81 -0.84
N LEU A 35 -34.90 -24.90 -0.49
CA LEU A 35 -34.55 -25.73 0.67
C LEU A 35 -33.21 -26.44 0.46
N THR A 36 -32.96 -26.97 -0.74
CA THR A 36 -31.68 -27.60 -1.07
C THR A 36 -30.54 -26.59 -1.09
N ALA A 37 -30.73 -25.40 -1.68
CA ALA A 37 -29.74 -24.33 -1.66
C ALA A 37 -29.43 -23.87 -0.22
N THR A 38 -30.46 -23.68 0.61
CA THR A 38 -30.29 -23.30 2.02
C THR A 38 -29.59 -24.40 2.81
N GLY A 39 -29.90 -25.67 2.55
CA GLY A 39 -29.24 -26.83 3.16
C GLY A 39 -27.75 -26.91 2.78
N ILE A 40 -27.42 -26.66 1.51
CA ILE A 40 -26.03 -26.63 1.04
C ILE A 40 -25.26 -25.45 1.68
N LEU A 41 -25.85 -24.25 1.69
CA LEU A 41 -25.20 -23.06 2.28
C LEU A 41 -25.02 -23.20 3.80
N THR A 42 -26.01 -23.73 4.51
CA THR A 42 -25.88 -24.01 5.95
C THR A 42 -24.87 -25.13 6.22
N TYR A 43 -24.85 -26.20 5.42
CA TYR A 43 -23.84 -27.24 5.52
C TYR A 43 -22.43 -26.68 5.27
N GLN A 44 -22.24 -25.86 4.24
CA GLN A 44 -20.96 -25.20 3.94
C GLN A 44 -20.53 -24.26 5.07
N ALA A 45 -21.43 -23.43 5.60
CA ALA A 45 -21.16 -22.53 6.73
C ALA A 45 -20.80 -23.31 8.00
N THR A 46 -21.50 -24.42 8.27
CA THR A 46 -21.24 -25.28 9.44
C THR A 46 -19.92 -26.04 9.28
N ARG A 47 -19.61 -26.52 8.07
CA ARG A 47 -18.34 -27.16 7.75
C ARG A 47 -17.15 -26.21 7.89
N ARG A 48 -17.30 -24.94 7.46
CA ARG A 48 -16.29 -23.88 7.69
C ARG A 48 -16.05 -23.63 9.19
N ARG A 49 -17.13 -23.55 10.00
CA ARG A 49 -17.03 -23.42 11.46
C ARG A 49 -16.41 -24.64 12.14
N LEU A 50 -16.69 -25.84 11.66
CA LEU A 50 -16.11 -27.07 12.19
C LEU A 50 -14.64 -27.24 11.80
N GLN A 51 -14.24 -26.82 10.60
CA GLN A 51 -12.85 -26.78 10.18
C GLN A 51 -12.05 -25.74 10.98
N SER A 52 -12.60 -24.55 11.24
CA SER A 52 -11.93 -23.57 12.10
C SER A 52 -11.78 -24.08 13.54
N HIS A 53 -12.81 -24.76 14.10
CA HIS A 53 -12.72 -25.41 15.41
C HIS A 53 -11.78 -26.62 15.45
N SER A 54 -11.74 -27.45 14.41
CA SER A 54 -10.87 -28.63 14.37
C SER A 54 -9.40 -28.26 14.20
N LEU A 55 -9.09 -27.15 13.51
CA LEU A 55 -7.74 -26.57 13.45
C LEU A 55 -7.29 -26.05 14.83
N LEU A 56 -8.20 -25.43 15.60
CA LEU A 56 -7.94 -24.98 16.97
C LEU A 56 -7.71 -26.15 17.95
N HIS A 57 -8.46 -27.25 17.84
CA HIS A 57 -8.34 -28.42 18.72
C HIS A 57 -7.29 -29.45 18.27
N GLY A 58 -7.01 -29.56 16.98
CA GLY A 58 -5.97 -30.42 16.43
C GLY A 58 -4.56 -30.03 16.89
N GLN A 59 -4.32 -28.73 17.10
CA GLN A 59 -3.09 -28.23 17.71
C GLN A 59 -2.94 -28.61 19.20
N SER A 60 -4.05 -28.84 19.91
CA SER A 60 -4.03 -29.22 21.34
C SER A 60 -3.75 -30.71 21.55
N ARG A 61 -4.16 -31.59 20.62
CA ARG A 61 -4.02 -33.06 20.76
C ARG A 61 -2.68 -33.61 20.26
N ARG A 62 -1.95 -32.92 19.39
CA ARG A 62 -0.60 -33.34 18.92
C ARG A 62 0.56 -32.95 19.86
N ARG A 63 0.28 -32.30 21.00
CA ARG A 63 1.32 -31.82 21.94
C ARG A 63 1.72 -32.81 23.04
N SER A 64 1.14 -34.01 23.13
CA SER A 64 1.33 -34.90 24.29
C SER A 64 2.44 -35.95 24.16
N SER A 65 3.34 -35.91 23.17
CA SER A 65 4.37 -36.94 23.05
C SER A 65 5.72 -36.51 22.49
N LEU A 66 6.22 -35.31 22.84
CA LEU A 66 7.62 -34.89 22.66
C LEU A 66 7.93 -33.77 23.67
N HIS A 67 8.26 -34.14 24.91
CA HIS A 67 8.91 -33.22 25.85
C HIS A 67 10.39 -33.06 25.45
N ALA A 68 10.62 -32.40 24.32
CA ALA A 68 11.84 -31.63 24.17
C ALA A 68 11.70 -30.43 25.10
N SER A 69 12.69 -30.18 25.96
CA SER A 69 12.77 -29.01 26.82
C SER A 69 12.41 -27.76 26.02
N ILE A 70 11.25 -27.15 26.31
CA ILE A 70 10.85 -25.88 25.71
C ILE A 70 11.93 -24.88 26.15
N PRO A 71 12.74 -24.32 25.24
CA PRO A 71 13.69 -23.29 25.61
C PRO A 71 12.91 -22.17 26.31
N ALA A 72 13.42 -21.68 27.44
CA ALA A 72 12.82 -20.53 28.11
C ALA A 72 12.59 -19.41 27.08
N PRO A 73 11.46 -18.67 27.15
CA PRO A 73 11.21 -17.59 26.21
C PRO A 73 12.42 -16.66 26.19
N LEU A 74 13.04 -16.53 25.01
CA LEU A 74 14.14 -15.60 24.77
C LEU A 74 13.64 -14.21 25.15
N THR A 75 14.13 -13.70 26.26
CA THR A 75 13.81 -12.36 26.77
C THR A 75 15.09 -11.54 26.64
N LEU A 76 14.99 -10.44 25.90
CA LEU A 76 16.10 -9.50 25.75
C LEU A 76 15.95 -8.42 26.81
N SER A 77 17.07 -8.04 27.43
CA SER A 77 17.14 -6.84 28.28
C SER A 77 17.02 -5.58 27.42
N GLU A 78 16.59 -4.46 28.02
CA GLU A 78 16.47 -3.19 27.31
C GLU A 78 17.79 -2.76 26.66
N LYS A 79 18.94 -3.01 27.31
CA LYS A 79 20.26 -2.76 26.73
C LYS A 79 20.51 -3.56 25.45
N GLN A 80 20.08 -4.83 25.40
CA GLN A 80 20.22 -5.66 24.20
C GLN A 80 19.25 -5.23 23.09
N ILE A 81 18.06 -4.76 23.45
CA ILE A 81 17.09 -4.22 22.50
C ILE A 81 17.66 -2.93 21.87
N GLN A 82 18.21 -2.03 22.68
CA GLN A 82 18.88 -0.82 22.22
C GLN A 82 20.05 -1.14 21.29
N GLU A 83 20.88 -2.13 21.62
CA GLU A 83 21.97 -2.58 20.75
C GLU A 83 21.43 -3.12 19.41
N GLN A 84 20.39 -3.95 19.44
CA GLN A 84 19.76 -4.48 18.22
C GLN A 84 19.16 -3.39 17.33
N LEU A 85 18.70 -2.29 17.93
CA LEU A 85 18.06 -1.16 17.24
C LEU A 85 18.99 0.04 17.04
N TYR A 86 20.30 -0.13 17.30
CA TYR A 86 21.26 0.97 17.35
C TYR A 86 21.28 1.80 16.06
N GLU A 87 21.42 1.16 14.89
CA GLU A 87 21.50 1.86 13.60
C GLU A 87 20.21 2.62 13.27
N THR A 88 19.06 2.01 13.55
CA THR A 88 17.75 2.65 13.33
C THR A 88 17.58 3.85 14.27
N THR A 89 18.01 3.72 15.52
CA THR A 89 17.98 4.80 16.51
C THR A 89 18.92 5.94 16.13
N ALA A 90 20.12 5.62 15.65
CA ALA A 90 21.09 6.61 15.17
C ALA A 90 20.56 7.39 13.96
N PHE A 91 19.83 6.74 13.05
CA PHE A 91 19.22 7.38 11.89
C PHE A 91 18.01 8.26 12.24
N LEU A 92 17.08 7.76 13.07
CA LEU A 92 15.83 8.46 13.39
C LEU A 92 15.98 9.48 14.53
N GLY A 93 16.94 9.27 15.43
CA GLY A 93 17.02 9.90 16.74
C GLY A 93 16.10 9.23 17.76
N GLN A 94 16.41 9.43 19.04
CA GLN A 94 15.74 8.74 20.16
C GLN A 94 14.24 9.01 20.22
N GLU A 95 13.80 10.27 20.09
CA GLU A 95 12.38 10.65 20.17
C GLU A 95 11.52 9.91 19.14
N ARG A 96 12.00 9.85 17.90
CA ARG A 96 11.31 9.15 16.80
C ARG A 96 11.32 7.64 17.01
N MET A 97 12.43 7.11 17.52
CA MET A 97 12.51 5.71 17.88
C MET A 97 11.47 5.33 18.95
N ASP A 98 11.25 6.19 19.94
CA ASP A 98 10.25 5.97 20.98
C ASP A 98 8.83 5.99 20.39
N LYS A 99 8.53 6.89 19.43
CA LYS A 99 7.25 6.85 18.68
C LYS A 99 7.09 5.52 17.95
N LEU A 100 8.11 5.07 17.23
CA LEU A 100 8.09 3.80 16.48
C LEU A 100 7.84 2.61 17.42
N ARG A 101 8.53 2.55 18.56
CA ARG A 101 8.37 1.47 19.56
C ARG A 101 7.01 1.46 20.25
N ASN A 102 6.29 2.57 20.25
CA ASN A 102 4.93 2.64 20.80
C ASN A 102 3.84 2.44 19.74
N SER A 103 4.20 2.31 18.47
CA SER A 103 3.24 2.19 17.37
C SER A 103 2.62 0.79 17.21
N PHE A 104 1.41 0.77 16.67
CA PHE A 104 0.67 -0.43 16.30
C PHE A 104 0.37 -0.46 14.80
N VAL A 105 0.91 -1.47 14.11
CA VAL A 105 0.69 -1.69 12.68
C VAL A 105 -0.09 -2.99 12.43
N ILE A 106 -1.09 -2.91 11.54
CA ILE A 106 -1.82 -4.08 11.04
C ILE A 106 -1.42 -4.33 9.59
N ILE A 107 -1.09 -5.58 9.25
CA ILE A 107 -0.80 -6.03 7.90
C ILE A 107 -1.88 -7.02 7.47
N VAL A 108 -2.59 -6.70 6.39
CA VAL A 108 -3.60 -7.58 5.78
C VAL A 108 -3.01 -8.23 4.53
N GLY A 109 -2.87 -9.55 4.56
CA GLY A 109 -2.12 -10.34 3.58
C GLY A 109 -0.69 -10.64 4.05
N ALA A 110 -0.35 -11.92 4.10
CA ALA A 110 0.92 -12.49 4.53
C ALA A 110 1.66 -13.18 3.36
N GLY A 111 1.41 -12.74 2.12
CA GLY A 111 2.10 -13.23 0.92
C GLY A 111 3.53 -12.69 0.76
N GLY A 112 4.03 -12.68 -0.47
CA GLY A 112 5.39 -12.19 -0.79
C GLY A 112 5.62 -10.70 -0.55
N VAL A 113 4.57 -9.89 -0.41
CA VAL A 113 4.70 -8.46 -0.04
C VAL A 113 4.57 -8.29 1.47
N GLY A 114 3.43 -8.70 2.02
CA GLY A 114 3.11 -8.45 3.44
C GLY A 114 4.04 -9.16 4.42
N SER A 115 4.54 -10.36 4.09
CA SER A 115 5.51 -11.05 4.96
C SER A 115 6.84 -10.29 5.08
N TRP A 116 7.31 -9.65 4.00
CA TRP A 116 8.52 -8.82 4.01
C TRP A 116 8.29 -7.48 4.68
N ALA A 117 7.14 -6.84 4.44
CA ALA A 117 6.76 -5.62 5.13
C ALA A 117 6.73 -5.84 6.66
N ALA A 118 6.03 -6.89 7.10
CA ALA A 118 5.94 -7.25 8.52
C ALA A 118 7.32 -7.55 9.12
N LEU A 119 8.20 -8.25 8.39
CA LEU A 119 9.54 -8.59 8.87
C LEU A 119 10.42 -7.34 9.05
N MET A 120 10.36 -6.40 8.10
CA MET A 120 11.15 -5.16 8.21
C MET A 120 10.61 -4.24 9.31
N LEU A 121 9.29 -4.13 9.46
CA LEU A 121 8.66 -3.41 10.58
C LEU A 121 9.04 -4.00 11.94
N LEU A 122 9.05 -5.34 12.05
CA LEU A 122 9.52 -6.05 13.24
C LEU A 122 10.97 -5.68 13.57
N ARG A 123 11.86 -5.73 12.56
CA ARG A 123 13.29 -5.45 12.74
C ARG A 123 13.57 -4.00 13.09
N ALA A 124 12.75 -3.06 12.61
CA ALA A 124 12.83 -1.65 12.98
C ALA A 124 12.33 -1.37 14.40
N GLY A 125 11.70 -2.35 15.06
CA GLY A 125 11.26 -2.22 16.45
C GLY A 125 9.87 -1.63 16.63
N VAL A 126 8.97 -1.74 15.64
CA VAL A 126 7.54 -1.44 15.83
C VAL A 126 7.00 -2.20 17.03
N GLY A 127 6.32 -1.50 17.95
CA GLY A 127 5.90 -2.07 19.24
C GLY A 127 4.92 -3.23 19.12
N ARG A 128 3.93 -3.08 18.26
CA ARG A 128 2.87 -4.06 18.05
C ARG A 128 2.60 -4.29 16.58
N ILE A 129 2.53 -5.55 16.19
CA ILE A 129 2.24 -5.98 14.82
C ILE A 129 1.12 -7.01 14.85
N ARG A 130 0.03 -6.76 14.12
CA ARG A 130 -0.99 -7.77 13.83
C ARG A 130 -0.92 -8.15 12.36
N ILE A 131 -0.83 -9.44 12.07
CA ILE A 131 -0.89 -9.97 10.70
C ILE A 131 -2.19 -10.75 10.53
N ILE A 132 -2.92 -10.45 9.45
CA ILE A 132 -4.20 -11.07 9.09
C ILE A 132 -4.01 -11.78 7.74
N ASP A 133 -4.18 -13.10 7.72
CA ASP A 133 -4.23 -13.92 6.50
C ASP A 133 -4.87 -15.27 6.83
N PHE A 134 -5.70 -15.79 5.93
CA PHE A 134 -6.40 -17.07 6.09
C PHE A 134 -5.65 -18.25 5.43
N ASP A 135 -4.66 -17.97 4.58
CA ASP A 135 -3.94 -18.98 3.80
C ASP A 135 -2.92 -19.76 4.64
N GLN A 136 -2.56 -20.92 4.09
CA GLN A 136 -1.46 -21.75 4.56
C GLN A 136 -0.18 -21.52 3.73
N VAL A 137 0.96 -21.84 4.30
CA VAL A 137 2.24 -21.89 3.59
C VAL A 137 2.20 -23.08 2.62
N THR A 138 2.39 -22.80 1.34
CA THR A 138 2.54 -23.82 0.29
C THR A 138 4.01 -23.95 -0.13
N LEU A 139 4.38 -25.04 -0.81
CA LEU A 139 5.72 -25.15 -1.43
C LEU A 139 5.99 -23.99 -2.40
N SER A 140 4.98 -23.59 -3.17
CA SER A 140 5.08 -22.46 -4.09
C SER A 140 5.18 -21.09 -3.39
N SER A 141 4.94 -21.02 -2.08
CA SER A 141 5.15 -19.79 -1.29
C SER A 141 6.62 -19.56 -0.96
N LEU A 142 7.44 -20.62 -0.88
CA LEU A 142 8.83 -20.56 -0.40
C LEU A 142 9.76 -19.77 -1.33
N ASN A 143 9.38 -19.55 -2.59
CA ASN A 143 10.19 -18.75 -3.52
C ASN A 143 10.15 -17.23 -3.22
N ARG A 144 9.25 -16.77 -2.34
CA ARG A 144 9.04 -15.33 -2.10
C ARG A 144 8.59 -14.95 -0.68
N HIS A 145 8.11 -15.88 0.13
CA HIS A 145 7.67 -15.58 1.50
C HIS A 145 8.88 -15.31 2.41
N ALA A 146 8.82 -14.27 3.24
CA ALA A 146 10.00 -13.73 3.93
C ALA A 146 10.68 -14.66 4.94
N VAL A 147 9.89 -15.43 5.70
CA VAL A 147 10.40 -16.24 6.83
C VAL A 147 9.99 -17.71 6.78
N ALA A 148 9.14 -18.10 5.82
CA ALA A 148 8.62 -19.47 5.81
C ALA A 148 9.71 -20.41 5.33
N VAL A 149 9.86 -21.54 6.01
CA VAL A 149 10.78 -22.61 5.62
C VAL A 149 10.00 -23.88 5.26
N LEU A 150 10.70 -24.90 4.76
CA LEU A 150 10.09 -26.17 4.35
C LEU A 150 9.23 -26.81 5.45
N GLU A 151 9.67 -26.70 6.72
CA GLU A 151 8.94 -27.21 7.88
C GLU A 151 7.60 -26.51 8.14
N ASP A 152 7.41 -25.30 7.61
CA ASP A 152 6.18 -24.52 7.83
C ASP A 152 5.11 -24.84 6.78
N VAL A 153 5.41 -25.63 5.75
CA VAL A 153 4.43 -26.02 4.71
C VAL A 153 3.23 -26.73 5.35
N GLY A 154 2.01 -26.29 4.99
CA GLY A 154 0.76 -26.76 5.58
C GLY A 154 0.39 -26.10 6.92
N THR A 155 1.18 -25.13 7.40
CA THR A 155 0.80 -24.30 8.55
C THR A 155 0.22 -22.95 8.10
N PRO A 156 -0.70 -22.32 8.86
CA PRO A 156 -1.18 -20.99 8.52
C PRO A 156 -0.04 -19.97 8.42
N LYS A 157 0.00 -19.14 7.37
CA LYS A 157 1.09 -18.18 7.10
C LYS A 157 1.36 -17.29 8.30
N VAL A 158 0.31 -16.73 8.91
CA VAL A 158 0.42 -15.87 10.10
C VAL A 158 1.01 -16.59 11.32
N THR A 159 0.79 -17.91 11.43
CA THR A 159 1.35 -18.71 12.52
C THR A 159 2.84 -18.94 12.31
N ALA A 160 3.24 -19.27 11.07
CA ALA A 160 4.65 -19.39 10.69
C ALA A 160 5.40 -18.06 10.93
N ILE A 161 4.82 -16.94 10.50
CA ILE A 161 5.36 -15.60 10.76
C ILE A 161 5.59 -15.38 12.26
N LYS A 162 4.56 -15.59 13.09
CA LYS A 162 4.66 -15.38 14.54
C LYS A 162 5.73 -16.28 15.19
N LYS A 163 5.86 -17.53 14.75
CA LYS A 163 6.90 -18.47 15.21
C LYS A 163 8.30 -17.91 14.93
N HIS A 164 8.56 -17.40 13.73
CA HIS A 164 9.87 -16.85 13.37
C HIS A 164 10.12 -15.48 13.99
N PHE A 165 9.11 -14.61 14.07
CA PHE A 165 9.25 -13.26 14.63
C PHE A 165 9.68 -13.29 16.10
N LYS A 166 9.13 -14.22 16.89
CA LYS A 166 9.55 -14.43 18.28
C LYS A 166 11.04 -14.76 18.45
N ARG A 167 11.69 -15.32 17.43
CA ARG A 167 13.13 -15.61 17.43
C ARG A 167 13.98 -14.41 17.01
N ILE A 168 13.39 -13.46 16.28
CA ILE A 168 14.07 -12.31 15.70
C ILE A 168 13.99 -11.10 16.64
N ALA A 169 12.82 -10.79 17.16
CA ALA A 169 12.57 -9.65 18.02
C ALA A 169 11.49 -10.01 19.06
N PRO A 170 11.85 -10.75 20.13
CA PRO A 170 10.89 -11.19 21.14
C PRO A 170 10.25 -10.04 21.94
N PHE A 171 10.79 -8.83 21.85
CA PHE A 171 10.29 -7.61 22.49
C PHE A 171 9.11 -6.97 21.74
N VAL A 172 8.80 -7.40 20.51
CA VAL A 172 7.65 -6.91 19.74
C VAL A 172 6.42 -7.76 20.01
N GLN A 173 5.28 -7.12 20.26
CA GLN A 173 4.00 -7.80 20.42
C GLN A 173 3.44 -8.23 19.05
N VAL A 174 3.48 -9.54 18.77
CA VAL A 174 2.98 -10.10 17.49
C VAL A 174 1.66 -10.84 17.66
N GLU A 175 0.63 -10.36 16.97
CA GLU A 175 -0.69 -10.97 16.85
C GLU A 175 -0.86 -11.63 15.48
N SER A 176 -1.32 -12.89 15.49
CA SER A 176 -1.57 -13.67 14.28
C SER A 176 -3.07 -13.97 14.19
N CYS A 177 -3.74 -13.43 13.18
CA CYS A 177 -5.17 -13.58 12.95
C CYS A 177 -5.37 -14.46 11.71
N ILE A 178 -5.83 -15.69 11.92
CA ILE A 178 -6.16 -16.62 10.83
C ILE A 178 -7.60 -16.33 10.40
N ASP A 179 -7.79 -15.33 9.56
CA ASP A 179 -9.12 -14.90 9.11
C ASP A 179 -9.06 -14.21 7.75
N LEU A 180 -10.18 -14.19 7.05
CA LEU A 180 -10.37 -13.46 5.80
C LEU A 180 -10.96 -12.08 6.11
N PHE A 181 -10.30 -11.04 5.63
CA PHE A 181 -10.85 -9.69 5.72
C PHE A 181 -12.11 -9.57 4.84
N ASN A 182 -13.19 -9.06 5.40
CA ASN A 182 -14.41 -8.67 4.70
C ASN A 182 -15.17 -7.64 5.55
N ALA A 183 -16.28 -7.11 5.02
CA ALA A 183 -17.07 -6.09 5.72
C ALA A 183 -17.59 -6.52 7.10
N GLU A 184 -17.89 -7.81 7.29
CA GLU A 184 -18.42 -8.35 8.55
C GLU A 184 -17.32 -8.53 9.61
N THR A 185 -16.09 -8.85 9.18
CA THR A 185 -14.95 -9.07 10.06
C THR A 185 -14.10 -7.82 10.30
N ALA A 186 -14.29 -6.76 9.50
CA ALA A 186 -13.44 -5.57 9.50
C ALA A 186 -13.31 -4.88 10.86
N ASP A 187 -14.43 -4.64 11.57
CA ASP A 187 -14.41 -3.96 12.87
C ASP A 187 -13.60 -4.76 13.91
N ALA A 188 -13.72 -6.09 13.90
CA ALA A 188 -12.99 -6.96 14.81
C ALA A 188 -11.50 -7.06 14.43
N LEU A 189 -11.20 -7.28 13.15
CA LEU A 189 -9.84 -7.48 12.65
C LEU A 189 -8.97 -6.22 12.73
N LEU A 190 -9.57 -5.04 12.52
CA LEU A 190 -8.88 -3.74 12.60
C LEU A 190 -9.07 -3.04 13.95
N SER A 191 -9.58 -3.74 14.95
CA SER A 191 -9.76 -3.21 16.31
C SER A 191 -8.45 -2.85 17.01
N GLY A 192 -8.53 -1.96 18.00
CA GLY A 192 -7.39 -1.59 18.85
C GLY A 192 -6.61 -0.37 18.35
N SER A 193 -7.24 0.47 17.53
CA SER A 193 -6.73 1.78 17.07
C SER A 193 -5.32 1.69 16.45
N PRO A 194 -5.17 1.01 15.30
CA PRO A 194 -3.87 0.94 14.64
C PRO A 194 -3.44 2.33 14.15
N ASP A 195 -2.16 2.64 14.34
CA ASP A 195 -1.54 3.85 13.79
C ASP A 195 -1.36 3.72 12.26
N TYR A 196 -1.24 2.49 11.77
CA TYR A 196 -1.08 2.21 10.35
C TYR A 196 -1.68 0.87 9.93
N VAL A 197 -2.29 0.85 8.74
CA VAL A 197 -2.73 -0.38 8.06
C VAL A 197 -1.98 -0.57 6.74
N VAL A 198 -1.39 -1.75 6.56
CA VAL A 198 -0.74 -2.16 5.32
C VAL A 198 -1.65 -3.14 4.60
N ASP A 199 -2.06 -2.77 3.39
CA ASP A 199 -2.79 -3.65 2.48
C ASP A 199 -1.84 -4.35 1.52
N ALA A 200 -1.69 -5.66 1.70
CA ALA A 200 -0.94 -6.56 0.82
C ALA A 200 -1.84 -7.65 0.22
N ILE A 201 -3.14 -7.37 0.07
CA ILE A 201 -4.14 -8.28 -0.51
C ILE A 201 -3.98 -8.35 -2.03
N ASP A 202 -4.17 -9.52 -2.61
CA ASP A 202 -4.15 -9.77 -4.06
C ASP A 202 -5.54 -9.70 -4.72
N ASN A 203 -6.60 -10.07 -3.99
CA ASN A 203 -7.98 -9.93 -4.44
C ASN A 203 -8.43 -8.45 -4.50
N ILE A 204 -8.91 -8.05 -5.67
CA ILE A 204 -9.31 -6.66 -5.93
C ILE A 204 -10.48 -6.22 -5.05
N ASP A 205 -11.49 -7.06 -4.87
CA ASP A 205 -12.71 -6.66 -4.18
C ASP A 205 -12.46 -6.55 -2.67
N THR A 206 -11.76 -7.53 -2.08
CA THR A 206 -11.32 -7.47 -0.67
C THR A 206 -10.40 -6.28 -0.40
N LYS A 207 -9.50 -5.97 -1.34
CA LYS A 207 -8.64 -4.77 -1.29
C LYS A 207 -9.47 -3.48 -1.27
N LEU A 208 -10.49 -3.38 -2.11
CA LEU A 208 -11.37 -2.20 -2.15
C LEU A 208 -12.17 -2.05 -0.87
N ASP A 209 -12.67 -3.15 -0.32
CA ASP A 209 -13.39 -3.14 0.96
C ASP A 209 -12.48 -2.63 2.08
N LEU A 210 -11.22 -3.08 2.14
CA LEU A 210 -10.24 -2.62 3.12
C LEU A 210 -9.93 -1.12 2.95
N ILE A 211 -9.61 -0.69 1.72
CA ILE A 211 -9.31 0.71 1.43
C ILE A 211 -10.50 1.59 1.82
N LYS A 212 -11.72 1.21 1.41
CA LYS A 212 -12.93 1.97 1.72
C LYS A 212 -13.19 2.02 3.23
N TYR A 213 -13.08 0.89 3.91
CA TYR A 213 -13.30 0.82 5.35
C TYR A 213 -12.36 1.77 6.10
N CYS A 214 -11.07 1.74 5.76
CA CYS A 214 -10.06 2.62 6.36
C CYS A 214 -10.32 4.09 6.01
N TYR A 215 -10.63 4.39 4.75
CA TYR A 215 -10.92 5.74 4.27
C TYR A 215 -12.13 6.36 4.99
N ASP A 216 -13.25 5.64 5.08
CA ASP A 216 -14.48 6.13 5.73
C ASP A 216 -14.29 6.40 7.24
N ARG A 217 -13.31 5.75 7.88
CA ARG A 217 -13.03 5.86 9.32
C ARG A 217 -11.77 6.67 9.64
N ASN A 218 -11.13 7.28 8.64
CA ASN A 218 -9.85 7.99 8.78
C ASN A 218 -8.74 7.14 9.41
N ILE A 219 -8.70 5.84 9.08
CA ILE A 219 -7.61 4.95 9.47
C ILE A 219 -6.52 5.08 8.39
N THR A 220 -5.32 5.46 8.80
CA THR A 220 -4.18 5.62 7.90
C THR A 220 -3.81 4.29 7.26
N LEU A 221 -3.70 4.26 5.93
CA LEU A 221 -3.36 3.04 5.19
C LEU A 221 -2.31 3.28 4.09
N LEU A 222 -1.62 2.22 3.67
CA LEU A 222 -0.81 2.15 2.46
C LEU A 222 -1.14 0.85 1.74
N SER A 223 -1.41 0.91 0.44
CA SER A 223 -1.79 -0.27 -0.34
C SER A 223 -0.74 -0.69 -1.35
N SER A 224 -0.42 -1.98 -1.39
CA SER A 224 0.37 -2.59 -2.45
C SER A 224 -0.49 -2.83 -3.68
N MET A 225 -0.01 -2.35 -4.83
CA MET A 225 -0.54 -2.70 -6.14
C MET A 225 0.17 -3.96 -6.68
N GLY A 226 0.07 -4.23 -7.98
CA GLY A 226 0.50 -5.50 -8.56
C GLY A 226 2.03 -5.63 -8.57
N ALA A 227 2.58 -6.60 -7.84
CA ALA A 227 4.01 -6.95 -7.89
C ALA A 227 4.33 -8.10 -8.88
N GLY A 228 3.31 -8.75 -9.45
CA GLY A 228 3.46 -9.84 -10.40
C GLY A 228 3.84 -9.39 -11.81
N ALA A 229 4.43 -10.30 -12.58
CA ALA A 229 4.94 -10.11 -13.94
C ALA A 229 5.95 -8.96 -14.10
N LYS A 230 6.65 -8.58 -13.03
CA LYS A 230 7.63 -7.51 -12.99
C LYS A 230 9.03 -8.05 -12.74
N ALA A 231 10.03 -7.34 -13.25
CA ALA A 231 11.45 -7.67 -13.12
C ALA A 231 12.34 -6.46 -12.80
N ASP A 232 11.88 -5.23 -13.04
CA ASP A 232 12.69 -4.02 -12.88
C ASP A 232 12.42 -3.33 -11.54
N PRO A 233 13.33 -3.44 -10.55
CA PRO A 233 13.15 -2.82 -9.25
C PRO A 233 13.26 -1.30 -9.27
N SER A 234 13.92 -0.71 -10.28
CA SER A 234 14.10 0.75 -10.40
C SER A 234 12.79 1.49 -10.75
N ARG A 235 11.75 0.74 -11.13
CA ARG A 235 10.45 1.26 -11.56
C ARG A 235 9.42 1.32 -10.44
N ILE A 236 9.78 0.86 -9.23
CA ILE A 236 8.92 0.87 -8.06
C ILE A 236 8.81 2.30 -7.54
N GLN A 237 7.58 2.73 -7.28
CA GLN A 237 7.28 4.09 -6.83
C GLN A 237 6.21 4.08 -5.74
N ILE A 238 6.19 5.16 -4.97
CA ILE A 238 5.14 5.46 -4.00
C ILE A 238 4.43 6.72 -4.48
N ALA A 239 3.10 6.66 -4.56
CA ALA A 239 2.29 7.80 -4.95
C ALA A 239 0.87 7.68 -4.40
N ASP A 240 0.10 8.76 -4.46
CA ASP A 240 -1.35 8.65 -4.32
C ASP A 240 -1.94 7.82 -5.48
N ILE A 241 -3.01 7.07 -5.20
CA ILE A 241 -3.70 6.25 -6.19
C ILE A 241 -4.09 7.04 -7.44
N SER A 242 -4.45 8.32 -7.30
CA SER A 242 -4.82 9.22 -8.41
C SER A 242 -3.68 9.46 -9.39
N GLN A 243 -2.43 9.37 -8.93
CA GLN A 243 -1.23 9.69 -9.70
C GLN A 243 -0.56 8.45 -10.31
N THR A 244 -1.10 7.25 -10.06
CA THR A 244 -0.53 6.01 -10.58
C THR A 244 -0.59 5.91 -12.11
N LEU A 245 0.54 5.53 -12.71
CA LEU A 245 0.73 5.42 -14.16
C LEU A 245 1.08 3.98 -14.56
N GLU A 246 0.59 3.55 -15.72
CA GLU A 246 1.07 2.37 -16.42
C GLU A 246 1.00 1.03 -15.65
N GLU A 247 0.11 0.92 -14.65
CA GLU A 247 -0.08 -0.30 -13.85
C GLU A 247 -1.56 -0.78 -13.90
N PRO A 248 -1.85 -2.00 -14.41
CA PRO A 248 -3.22 -2.47 -14.60
C PRO A 248 -4.05 -2.61 -13.31
N LEU A 249 -3.45 -3.09 -12.21
CA LEU A 249 -4.18 -3.29 -10.95
C LEU A 249 -4.57 -1.93 -10.34
N ALA A 250 -3.63 -1.00 -10.23
CA ALA A 250 -3.82 0.37 -9.78
C ALA A 250 -4.87 1.09 -10.62
N ARG A 251 -4.84 0.92 -11.95
CA ARG A 251 -5.88 1.48 -12.83
C ARG A 251 -7.28 0.92 -12.51
N SER A 252 -7.38 -0.39 -12.27
CA SER A 252 -8.65 -1.04 -11.92
C SER A 252 -9.17 -0.57 -10.56
N VAL A 253 -8.30 -0.59 -9.55
CA VAL A 253 -8.57 -0.11 -8.18
C VAL A 253 -9.00 1.35 -8.21
N ARG A 254 -8.21 2.24 -8.83
CA ARG A 254 -8.53 3.67 -8.99
C ARG A 254 -9.90 3.90 -9.62
N LYS A 255 -10.23 3.18 -10.70
CA LYS A 255 -11.53 3.31 -11.38
C LYS A 255 -12.69 2.88 -10.48
N LYS A 256 -12.51 1.80 -9.71
CA LYS A 256 -13.53 1.31 -8.77
C LYS A 256 -13.67 2.24 -7.55
N LEU A 257 -12.57 2.70 -6.96
CA LEU A 257 -12.57 3.69 -5.87
C LEU A 257 -13.26 5.00 -6.27
N LYS A 258 -13.00 5.50 -7.49
CA LYS A 258 -13.67 6.71 -8.00
C LYS A 258 -15.19 6.55 -8.05
N LYS A 259 -15.70 5.36 -8.41
CA LYS A 259 -17.14 5.07 -8.36
C LYS A 259 -17.71 5.03 -6.94
N MET A 260 -16.86 4.78 -5.95
CA MET A 260 -17.21 4.78 -4.53
C MET A 260 -17.05 6.18 -3.89
N GLY A 261 -16.69 7.21 -4.68
CA GLY A 261 -16.49 8.58 -4.19
C GLY A 261 -15.06 8.87 -3.68
N ILE A 262 -14.13 7.94 -3.84
CA ILE A 262 -12.73 8.08 -3.37
C ILE A 262 -11.86 8.41 -4.59
N GLU A 263 -11.47 9.68 -4.73
CA GLU A 263 -10.65 10.13 -5.85
C GLU A 263 -9.14 10.24 -5.52
N GLN A 264 -8.82 10.55 -4.26
CA GLN A 264 -7.46 10.79 -3.75
C GLN A 264 -7.38 10.46 -2.25
N GLY A 265 -6.18 10.49 -1.67
CA GLY A 265 -5.93 10.25 -0.25
C GLY A 265 -5.63 8.78 0.07
N VAL A 266 -5.25 7.98 -0.92
CA VAL A 266 -4.88 6.58 -0.75
C VAL A 266 -3.48 6.39 -1.29
N PRO A 267 -2.43 6.43 -0.44
CA PRO A 267 -1.07 6.18 -0.89
C PRO A 267 -0.91 4.71 -1.27
N VAL A 268 -0.14 4.46 -2.32
CA VAL A 268 0.09 3.12 -2.85
C VAL A 268 1.53 2.92 -3.28
N VAL A 269 2.00 1.68 -3.17
CA VAL A 269 3.24 1.22 -3.82
C VAL A 269 2.89 0.51 -5.11
N TYR A 270 3.45 0.96 -6.22
CA TYR A 270 3.21 0.41 -7.55
C TYR A 270 4.52 0.40 -8.36
N SER A 271 4.48 -0.14 -9.57
CA SER A 271 5.61 -0.03 -10.49
C SER A 271 5.12 0.43 -11.87
N THR A 272 5.94 1.28 -12.49
CA THR A 272 5.73 1.82 -13.84
C THR A 272 6.24 0.88 -14.94
N GLU A 273 6.79 -0.29 -14.57
CA GLU A 273 7.20 -1.31 -15.52
C GLU A 273 5.99 -1.85 -16.30
N LYS A 274 6.12 -1.87 -17.63
CA LYS A 274 5.15 -2.49 -18.53
C LYS A 274 5.57 -3.95 -18.77
N PRO A 275 4.79 -4.94 -18.30
CA PRO A 275 5.15 -6.34 -18.47
C PRO A 275 4.96 -6.75 -19.94
N HIS A 276 6.04 -6.74 -20.72
CA HIS A 276 6.00 -7.08 -22.16
C HIS A 276 6.34 -8.56 -22.44
N HIS A 277 7.02 -9.23 -21.52
CA HIS A 277 7.65 -10.54 -21.80
C HIS A 277 7.05 -11.71 -21.01
N VAL A 278 6.13 -11.44 -20.08
CA VAL A 278 5.54 -12.47 -19.22
C VAL A 278 4.15 -12.84 -19.73
N LYS A 279 4.01 -14.07 -20.21
CA LYS A 279 2.70 -14.64 -20.59
C LYS A 279 2.02 -15.20 -19.35
N LEU A 280 0.69 -15.08 -19.29
CA LEU A 280 -0.11 -15.79 -18.31
C LEU A 280 0.09 -17.30 -18.49
N LEU A 281 0.29 -18.02 -17.39
CA LEU A 281 0.37 -19.48 -17.45
C LEU A 281 -1.01 -20.04 -17.82
N PRO A 282 -1.07 -21.08 -18.67
CA PRO A 282 -2.32 -21.76 -18.97
C PRO A 282 -2.93 -22.32 -17.67
N LEU A 283 -4.26 -22.36 -17.62
CA LEU A 283 -4.95 -23.13 -16.59
C LEU A 283 -4.70 -24.60 -16.95
N GLU A 284 -3.90 -25.32 -16.17
CA GLU A 284 -3.72 -26.75 -16.37
C GLU A 284 -5.06 -27.44 -16.04
N GLU A 285 -5.79 -27.88 -17.08
CA GLU A 285 -7.03 -28.67 -16.96
C GLU A 285 -6.79 -30.03 -16.25
N GLU A 286 -5.52 -30.44 -16.04
CA GLU A 286 -5.12 -31.70 -15.41
C GLU A 286 -4.88 -31.62 -13.90
N ARG A 287 -4.74 -30.44 -13.28
CA ARG A 287 -4.58 -30.31 -11.81
C ARG A 287 -5.91 -30.32 -11.04
N VAL A 288 -6.94 -30.92 -11.61
CA VAL A 288 -8.30 -30.97 -11.03
C VAL A 288 -8.38 -31.97 -9.88
N GLU A 289 -7.49 -32.97 -9.79
CA GLU A 289 -7.58 -34.02 -8.76
C GLU A 289 -6.67 -33.82 -7.54
N GLU A 290 -5.61 -33.00 -7.61
CA GLU A 290 -4.64 -32.83 -6.49
C GLU A 290 -4.64 -31.43 -5.84
N ALA A 291 -5.26 -30.42 -6.47
CA ALA A 291 -5.18 -29.03 -5.98
C ALA A 291 -6.13 -28.69 -4.82
N ASP A 292 -6.99 -29.62 -4.40
CA ASP A 292 -8.11 -29.34 -3.49
C ASP A 292 -7.80 -29.56 -1.98
N ASP A 293 -6.60 -30.02 -1.62
CA ASP A 293 -6.28 -30.32 -0.21
C ASP A 293 -5.67 -29.14 0.59
N TYR A 294 -5.17 -28.09 -0.08
CA TYR A 294 -4.47 -26.99 0.59
C TYR A 294 -4.99 -25.58 0.25
N ALA A 295 -5.89 -25.42 -0.73
CA ALA A 295 -6.51 -24.13 -1.06
C ALA A 295 -7.80 -23.95 -0.24
N ALA A 296 -7.89 -22.87 0.53
CA ALA A 296 -9.01 -22.68 1.46
C ALA A 296 -10.37 -22.37 0.80
N LEU A 297 -10.40 -22.00 -0.49
CA LEU A 297 -11.62 -21.58 -1.19
C LEU A 297 -11.66 -22.06 -2.68
N PRO A 298 -12.73 -22.77 -3.11
CA PRO A 298 -12.86 -23.32 -4.48
C PRO A 298 -13.06 -22.28 -5.62
N GLU A 299 -13.40 -21.03 -5.29
CA GLU A 299 -13.79 -19.99 -6.27
C GLU A 299 -12.63 -19.09 -6.74
N PHE A 300 -11.42 -19.28 -6.22
CA PHE A 300 -10.23 -18.50 -6.60
C PHE A 300 -9.60 -19.00 -7.92
N ARG A 301 -10.37 -19.04 -9.02
CA ARG A 301 -9.85 -19.43 -10.34
C ARG A 301 -9.43 -18.21 -11.16
N SER A 302 -8.25 -17.69 -10.88
CA SER A 302 -7.57 -16.72 -11.75
C SER A 302 -6.34 -17.36 -12.40
N ARG A 303 -6.12 -17.11 -13.70
CA ARG A 303 -4.86 -17.44 -14.38
C ARG A 303 -3.68 -16.96 -13.54
N ILE A 304 -2.70 -17.83 -13.30
CA ILE A 304 -1.55 -17.49 -12.45
C ILE A 304 -0.66 -16.52 -13.21
N LEU A 305 -0.51 -15.32 -12.66
CA LEU A 305 0.48 -14.36 -13.13
C LEU A 305 1.86 -14.78 -12.56
N PRO A 306 2.87 -15.07 -13.40
CA PRO A 306 4.20 -15.41 -12.90
C PRO A 306 4.78 -14.30 -12.01
N VAL A 307 5.51 -14.70 -10.97
CA VAL A 307 6.09 -13.79 -9.99
C VAL A 307 7.57 -14.08 -9.83
N LEU A 308 8.42 -13.08 -10.11
CA LEU A 308 9.81 -13.08 -9.72
C LEU A 308 9.89 -12.70 -8.23
N GLY A 309 10.33 -13.63 -7.37
CA GLY A 309 10.19 -13.51 -5.92
C GLY A 309 10.82 -12.25 -5.31
N THR A 310 11.86 -11.68 -5.94
CA THR A 310 12.51 -10.46 -5.48
C THR A 310 11.60 -9.22 -5.52
N LEU A 311 10.68 -9.14 -6.48
CA LEU A 311 9.86 -7.94 -6.68
C LEU A 311 8.83 -7.75 -5.55
N PRO A 312 8.01 -8.75 -5.18
CA PRO A 312 7.17 -8.67 -4.00
C PRO A 312 7.94 -8.32 -2.74
N SER A 313 9.15 -8.88 -2.56
CA SER A 313 10.00 -8.58 -1.41
C SER A 313 10.39 -7.10 -1.37
N ILE A 314 10.80 -6.52 -2.51
CA ILE A 314 11.17 -5.11 -2.60
C ILE A 314 9.95 -4.21 -2.39
N PHE A 315 8.76 -4.59 -2.88
CA PHE A 315 7.51 -3.90 -2.54
C PHE A 315 7.28 -3.90 -1.03
N GLY A 316 7.45 -5.04 -0.37
CA GLY A 316 7.32 -5.16 1.08
C GLY A 316 8.33 -4.30 1.85
N MET A 317 9.59 -4.28 1.40
CA MET A 317 10.63 -3.41 1.98
C MET A 317 10.31 -1.92 1.78
N THR A 318 9.84 -1.55 0.59
CA THR A 318 9.41 -0.17 0.25
C THR A 318 8.26 0.29 1.15
N ILE A 319 7.27 -0.59 1.37
CA ILE A 319 6.15 -0.37 2.29
C ILE A 319 6.66 -0.15 3.71
N ALA A 320 7.56 -1.01 4.20
CA ALA A 320 8.08 -0.89 5.55
C ALA A 320 8.82 0.44 5.76
N SER A 321 9.71 0.83 4.83
CA SER A 321 10.39 2.12 4.88
C SER A 321 9.41 3.28 4.93
N TYR A 322 8.38 3.28 4.06
CA TYR A 322 7.36 4.32 4.06
C TYR A 322 6.62 4.40 5.40
N VAL A 323 6.16 3.26 5.93
CA VAL A 323 5.41 3.21 7.19
C VAL A 323 6.26 3.67 8.36
N ILE A 324 7.53 3.27 8.45
CA ILE A 324 8.46 3.72 9.49
C ILE A 324 8.61 5.24 9.45
N LEU A 325 8.87 5.81 8.27
CA LEU A 325 9.08 7.25 8.13
C LEU A 325 7.80 8.07 8.39
N LYS A 326 6.61 7.52 8.05
CA LYS A 326 5.34 8.17 8.40
C LYS A 326 5.00 8.07 9.89
N LEU A 327 5.19 6.92 10.52
CA LEU A 327 4.93 6.75 11.97
C LEU A 327 5.83 7.61 12.86
N THR A 328 7.02 7.93 12.35
CA THR A 328 8.04 8.68 13.09
C THR A 328 7.99 10.18 12.83
N ASP A 329 7.07 10.65 11.97
CA ASP A 329 7.03 12.02 11.47
C ASP A 329 8.40 12.47 10.95
N TYR A 330 9.05 11.63 10.13
CA TYR A 330 10.38 11.93 9.61
C TYR A 330 10.33 13.20 8.74
N PRO A 331 11.19 14.19 9.01
CA PRO A 331 11.16 15.47 8.31
C PRO A 331 11.45 15.29 6.82
N ASP A 332 10.82 16.12 5.99
CA ASP A 332 11.02 16.17 4.54
C ASP A 332 10.74 14.84 3.79
N PHE A 333 10.01 13.89 4.41
CA PHE A 333 9.55 12.66 3.74
C PHE A 333 8.19 12.84 3.05
N ASP A 334 8.24 13.34 1.81
CA ASP A 334 7.09 13.47 0.92
C ASP A 334 7.37 12.79 -0.43
N PRO A 335 7.10 11.47 -0.57
CA PRO A 335 7.37 10.78 -1.82
C PRO A 335 6.45 11.30 -2.93
N LEU A 336 7.06 11.72 -4.04
CA LEU A 336 6.38 12.21 -5.22
C LEU A 336 6.37 11.16 -6.32
N ALA A 337 5.27 11.11 -7.08
CA ALA A 337 5.19 10.27 -8.27
C ALA A 337 6.16 10.79 -9.35
N ILE A 338 7.03 9.93 -9.84
CA ILE A 338 7.87 10.24 -11.00
C ILE A 338 7.01 10.11 -12.25
N LYS A 339 6.60 11.26 -12.81
CA LYS A 339 5.65 11.33 -13.93
C LYS A 339 6.28 11.16 -15.32
N LEU A 340 7.62 11.19 -15.43
CA LEU A 340 8.39 11.04 -16.68
C LEU A 340 7.82 11.85 -17.85
N ARG A 341 7.54 13.15 -17.64
CA ARG A 341 6.91 14.03 -18.63
C ARG A 341 7.94 14.71 -19.55
N ASP A 342 8.80 13.95 -20.20
CA ASP A 342 9.94 14.49 -20.97
C ASP A 342 9.53 15.52 -22.03
N GLY A 343 8.39 15.31 -22.70
CA GLY A 343 7.83 16.26 -23.67
C GLY A 343 7.37 17.58 -23.05
N LEU A 344 6.91 17.56 -21.79
CA LEU A 344 6.57 18.76 -21.02
C LEU A 344 7.85 19.47 -20.59
N TYR A 345 8.81 18.76 -20.01
CA TYR A 345 10.06 19.35 -19.52
C TYR A 345 10.86 19.99 -20.67
N SER A 346 10.96 19.29 -21.81
CA SER A 346 11.59 19.83 -23.02
C SER A 346 10.90 21.08 -23.54
N ARG A 347 9.56 21.14 -23.46
CA ARG A 347 8.80 22.34 -23.84
C ARG A 347 9.06 23.48 -22.86
N MET A 348 9.03 23.22 -21.56
CA MET A 348 9.30 24.22 -20.52
C MET A 348 10.73 24.76 -20.61
N HIS A 349 11.72 23.91 -20.89
CA HIS A 349 13.10 24.31 -21.12
C HIS A 349 13.23 25.23 -22.35
N ARG A 350 12.59 24.89 -23.49
CA ARG A 350 12.56 25.78 -24.67
C ARG A 350 11.89 27.12 -24.38
N ASP A 351 10.78 27.10 -23.64
CA ASP A 351 10.06 28.30 -23.22
C ASP A 351 10.93 29.16 -22.29
N LEU A 352 11.72 28.55 -21.39
CA LEU A 352 12.65 29.22 -20.48
C LEU A 352 13.85 29.84 -21.23
N LEU A 353 14.50 29.05 -22.10
CA LEU A 353 15.59 29.54 -22.96
C LEU A 353 15.13 30.73 -23.83
N SER A 354 13.92 30.65 -24.39
CA SER A 354 13.37 31.75 -25.20
C SER A 354 13.18 33.04 -24.39
N ARG A 355 12.88 32.96 -23.09
CA ARG A 355 12.78 34.13 -22.20
C ARG A 355 14.15 34.68 -21.86
N GLU A 356 15.10 33.81 -21.56
CA GLU A 356 16.49 34.17 -21.25
C GLU A 356 17.16 34.94 -22.39
N ILE A 357 16.94 34.50 -23.64
CA ILE A 357 17.44 35.18 -24.83
C ILE A 357 16.75 36.54 -25.01
N LYS A 358 15.41 36.61 -24.89
CA LYS A 358 14.65 37.82 -25.19
C LYS A 358 14.85 38.93 -24.15
N LYS A 359 14.83 38.60 -22.86
CA LYS A 359 14.88 39.59 -21.77
C LYS A 359 16.29 39.87 -21.29
N TYR A 360 17.08 38.82 -21.06
CA TYR A 360 18.39 38.93 -20.43
C TYR A 360 19.55 38.86 -21.43
N LYS A 361 19.26 38.69 -22.73
CA LYS A 361 20.25 38.54 -23.81
C LYS A 361 21.27 37.41 -23.55
N SER A 362 20.91 36.44 -22.72
CA SER A 362 21.74 35.27 -22.46
C SER A 362 21.72 34.36 -23.69
N ARG A 363 22.89 33.89 -24.12
CA ARG A 363 23.01 32.98 -25.28
C ARG A 363 22.87 31.51 -24.89
N THR A 364 22.96 31.18 -23.61
CA THR A 364 22.88 29.83 -23.07
C THR A 364 21.90 29.78 -21.88
N CYS A 365 21.21 28.65 -21.74
CA CYS A 365 20.46 28.33 -20.53
C CYS A 365 21.37 27.54 -19.61
N ALA A 366 21.49 27.96 -18.35
CA ALA A 366 22.31 27.26 -17.36
C ALA A 366 21.68 25.94 -16.88
N LEU A 367 20.39 25.73 -17.18
CA LEU A 367 19.61 24.58 -16.79
C LEU A 367 19.26 23.77 -18.04
N ASP A 368 19.41 22.45 -18.00
CA ASP A 368 18.95 21.56 -19.06
C ASP A 368 17.48 21.13 -18.89
N ALA A 369 17.00 20.21 -19.73
CA ALA A 369 15.62 19.73 -19.66
C ALA A 369 15.33 18.86 -18.43
N HIS A 370 16.32 18.14 -17.90
CA HIS A 370 16.20 17.33 -16.70
C HIS A 370 16.19 18.24 -15.46
N ASP A 371 17.04 19.26 -15.43
CA ASP A 371 17.08 20.28 -14.38
C ASP A 371 15.72 21.00 -14.28
N VAL A 372 15.13 21.34 -15.44
CA VAL A 372 13.78 21.92 -15.50
C VAL A 372 12.73 20.96 -14.97
N GLY A 373 12.86 19.66 -15.25
CA GLY A 373 11.99 18.62 -14.69
C GLY A 373 12.09 18.54 -13.17
N TYR A 374 13.30 18.55 -12.62
CA TYR A 374 13.57 18.56 -11.18
C TYR A 374 12.97 19.80 -10.51
N ILE A 375 13.28 21.00 -11.00
CA ILE A 375 12.75 22.24 -10.45
C ILE A 375 11.21 22.23 -10.49
N PHE A 376 10.63 21.79 -11.60
CA PHE A 376 9.18 21.77 -11.74
C PHE A 376 8.47 20.76 -10.83
N GLU A 377 8.92 19.51 -10.80
CA GLU A 377 8.25 18.44 -10.06
C GLU A 377 8.69 18.36 -8.59
N GLU A 378 9.99 18.40 -8.31
CA GLU A 378 10.53 18.18 -6.96
C GLU A 378 10.46 19.48 -6.14
N MET A 379 11.03 20.58 -6.64
CA MET A 379 11.07 21.83 -5.87
C MET A 379 9.69 22.51 -5.76
N TRP A 380 8.90 22.47 -6.83
CA TRP A 380 7.64 23.21 -6.93
C TRP A 380 6.38 22.33 -6.92
N HIS A 381 6.51 20.99 -6.89
CA HIS A 381 5.39 20.04 -6.90
C HIS A 381 4.39 20.26 -8.05
N GLY A 382 4.85 20.81 -9.17
CA GLY A 382 4.02 21.18 -10.31
C GLY A 382 2.93 22.20 -9.97
N LYS A 383 3.20 23.15 -9.07
CA LYS A 383 2.27 24.22 -8.65
C LYS A 383 2.91 25.59 -8.84
N SER A 384 2.07 26.61 -9.06
CA SER A 384 2.49 28.01 -8.98
C SER A 384 2.78 28.36 -7.52
N VAL A 385 3.84 29.12 -7.28
CA VAL A 385 4.14 29.66 -5.96
C VAL A 385 3.16 30.76 -5.52
N ILE A 386 2.43 31.36 -6.47
CA ILE A 386 1.44 32.42 -6.19
C ILE A 386 0.04 31.82 -6.08
N SER A 387 -0.43 31.14 -7.13
CA SER A 387 -1.82 30.67 -7.23
C SER A 387 -2.02 29.18 -6.95
N GLY A 388 -0.96 28.40 -6.74
CA GLY A 388 -1.07 26.97 -6.46
C GLY A 388 -1.35 26.11 -7.70
N PRO A 389 -2.21 25.06 -7.61
CA PRO A 389 -2.44 24.11 -8.70
C PRO A 389 -3.01 24.76 -9.97
N ASN A 390 -2.34 24.56 -11.12
CA ASN A 390 -2.80 25.07 -12.42
C ASN A 390 -2.22 24.23 -13.58
N ASP A 391 -2.91 24.21 -14.72
CA ASP A 391 -2.51 23.46 -15.91
C ASP A 391 -1.49 24.21 -16.79
N ARG A 392 -1.40 25.54 -16.67
CA ARG A 392 -0.59 26.40 -17.55
C ARG A 392 0.57 27.02 -16.80
N LEU A 393 1.54 26.19 -16.44
CA LEU A 393 2.70 26.61 -15.67
C LEU A 393 3.91 26.95 -16.56
N ALA A 394 4.81 27.76 -16.01
CA ALA A 394 6.07 28.17 -16.59
C ALA A 394 7.10 28.43 -15.48
N LEU A 395 8.38 28.23 -15.81
CA LEU A 395 9.49 28.64 -14.97
C LEU A 395 9.99 30.03 -15.39
N THR A 396 10.42 30.82 -14.41
CA THR A 396 11.09 32.11 -14.63
C THR A 396 12.04 32.42 -13.47
N ARG A 397 12.90 33.44 -13.63
CA ARG A 397 13.78 33.90 -12.55
C ARG A 397 12.95 34.53 -11.43
N TRP A 398 13.32 34.31 -10.18
CA TRP A 398 12.67 34.98 -9.05
C TRP A 398 13.18 36.41 -8.85
N VAL A 399 14.50 36.57 -8.85
CA VAL A 399 15.19 37.85 -8.78
C VAL A 399 15.77 38.14 -10.16
N ALA A 400 15.32 39.23 -10.78
CA ALA A 400 15.68 39.57 -12.15
C ALA A 400 17.17 39.89 -12.34
N SER A 401 17.83 40.44 -11.31
CA SER A 401 19.26 40.78 -11.33
C SER A 401 20.18 39.57 -11.18
N GLU A 402 19.69 38.47 -10.61
CA GLU A 402 20.48 37.25 -10.40
C GLU A 402 20.37 36.31 -11.61
N PRO A 403 21.41 35.50 -11.91
CA PRO A 403 21.37 34.54 -13.00
C PRO A 403 20.36 33.41 -12.76
N LEU A 404 19.92 32.78 -13.85
CA LEU A 404 19.08 31.59 -13.79
C LEU A 404 19.86 30.44 -13.14
N SER A 405 19.30 29.86 -12.08
CA SER A 405 19.90 28.73 -11.35
C SER A 405 18.83 28.01 -10.53
N TYR A 406 19.20 26.87 -9.92
CA TYR A 406 18.36 26.19 -8.93
C TYR A 406 17.90 27.11 -7.80
N HIS A 407 18.75 28.06 -7.40
CA HIS A 407 18.50 28.95 -6.26
C HIS A 407 17.80 30.25 -6.64
N ASN A 408 17.41 30.43 -7.91
CA ASN A 408 16.75 31.63 -8.40
C ASN A 408 15.67 31.33 -9.47
N THR A 409 15.06 30.14 -9.43
CA THR A 409 14.02 29.74 -10.39
C THR A 409 12.73 29.38 -9.66
N VAL A 410 11.62 30.00 -10.07
CA VAL A 410 10.28 29.77 -9.51
C VAL A 410 9.31 29.23 -10.55
N CYS A 411 8.34 28.46 -10.09
CA CYS A 411 7.21 28.02 -10.90
C CYS A 411 6.01 28.97 -10.70
N MET A 412 5.46 29.46 -11.81
CA MET A 412 4.31 30.37 -11.85
C MET A 412 3.37 29.95 -12.97
N THR A 413 2.14 30.48 -13.00
CA THR A 413 1.33 30.39 -14.21
C THR A 413 1.97 31.19 -15.35
N ARG A 414 1.64 30.87 -16.60
CA ARG A 414 2.15 31.60 -17.77
C ARG A 414 1.79 33.09 -17.73
N GLU A 415 0.69 33.47 -17.07
CA GLU A 415 0.26 34.86 -16.94
C GLU A 415 1.01 35.56 -15.82
N GLU A 416 1.16 34.91 -14.67
CA GLU A 416 1.97 35.38 -13.54
C GLU A 416 3.43 35.57 -13.94
N ALA A 417 4.03 34.61 -14.64
CA ALA A 417 5.41 34.72 -15.11
C ALA A 417 5.60 35.94 -16.03
N LYS A 418 4.65 36.21 -16.93
CA LYS A 418 4.69 37.41 -17.79
C LYS A 418 4.53 38.70 -17.00
N ALA A 419 3.69 38.71 -15.95
CA ALA A 419 3.50 39.87 -15.09
C ALA A 419 4.75 40.13 -14.24
N HIS A 420 5.31 39.08 -13.63
CA HIS A 420 6.56 39.11 -12.88
C HIS A 420 7.72 39.62 -13.72
N GLU A 421 7.81 39.17 -14.98
CA GLU A 421 8.84 39.61 -15.91
C GLU A 421 8.73 41.08 -16.32
N ARG A 422 7.58 41.75 -16.11
CA ARG A 422 7.43 43.19 -16.39
C ARG A 422 7.86 44.07 -15.23
N LEU A 423 8.13 43.50 -14.06
CA LEU A 423 8.57 44.27 -12.89
C LEU A 423 9.97 44.87 -13.14
N PRO A 424 10.25 46.07 -12.58
CA PRO A 424 11.60 46.63 -12.54
C PRO A 424 12.60 45.68 -11.88
N ALA A 425 13.87 45.77 -12.26
CA ALA A 425 14.91 44.87 -11.73
C ALA A 425 15.21 45.10 -10.24
N ASP A 426 14.92 46.29 -9.73
CA ASP A 426 15.09 46.78 -8.37
C ASP A 426 13.81 46.75 -7.54
N VAL A 427 12.75 46.09 -8.03
CA VAL A 427 11.48 45.98 -7.32
C VAL A 427 11.64 45.30 -5.96
N ASN A 428 11.01 45.86 -4.93
CA ASN A 428 10.88 45.17 -3.64
C ASN A 428 9.83 44.05 -3.77
N LEU A 429 10.29 42.81 -3.95
CA LEU A 429 9.41 41.65 -4.11
C LEU A 429 8.53 41.38 -2.88
N ARG A 430 9.01 41.70 -1.67
CA ARG A 430 8.22 41.57 -0.43
C ARG A 430 7.04 42.54 -0.42
N GLU A 431 7.24 43.78 -0.86
CA GLU A 431 6.15 44.74 -0.99
C GLU A 431 5.14 44.33 -2.08
N HIS A 432 5.60 43.67 -3.15
CA HIS A 432 4.75 43.29 -4.27
C HIS A 432 3.92 42.02 -4.02
N TYR A 433 4.56 40.96 -3.51
CA TYR A 433 3.91 39.65 -3.30
C TYR A 433 3.49 39.39 -1.85
N GLY A 434 3.96 40.21 -0.90
CA GLY A 434 3.77 40.00 0.53
C GLY A 434 4.78 39.02 1.13
N ASP A 435 4.99 39.13 2.44
CA ASP A 435 5.98 38.35 3.17
C ASP A 435 5.74 36.84 3.08
N ALA A 436 4.49 36.39 3.18
CA ALA A 436 4.16 34.96 3.16
C ALA A 436 4.63 34.23 1.88
N ILE A 437 4.49 34.85 0.70
CA ILE A 437 4.94 34.26 -0.57
C ILE A 437 6.47 34.31 -0.65
N CYS A 438 7.07 35.44 -0.29
CA CYS A 438 8.52 35.59 -0.32
C CYS A 438 9.23 34.62 0.63
N ASP A 439 8.71 34.43 1.84
CA ASP A 439 9.24 33.49 2.82
C ASP A 439 9.10 32.05 2.31
N ALA A 440 7.94 31.67 1.75
CA ALA A 440 7.74 30.34 1.16
C ALA A 440 8.68 30.05 -0.02
N VAL A 441 8.97 31.06 -0.86
CA VAL A 441 9.97 30.94 -1.93
C VAL A 441 11.35 30.77 -1.32
N GLN A 442 11.73 31.65 -0.39
CA GLN A 442 13.07 31.67 0.19
C GLN A 442 13.38 30.38 0.95
N ASP A 443 12.40 29.84 1.68
CA ASP A 443 12.51 28.58 2.39
C ASP A 443 12.82 27.42 1.44
N ARG A 444 12.10 27.31 0.31
CA ARG A 444 12.36 26.28 -0.69
C ARG A 444 13.74 26.42 -1.33
N LEU A 445 14.11 27.64 -1.73
CA LEU A 445 15.42 27.90 -2.33
C LEU A 445 16.57 27.64 -1.33
N ASN A 446 16.35 27.93 -0.04
CA ASN A 446 17.31 27.64 1.03
C ASN A 446 17.43 26.14 1.33
N LYS A 447 16.35 25.36 1.22
CA LYS A 447 16.42 23.89 1.32
C LYS A 447 17.35 23.32 0.25
N GLU A 448 17.24 23.78 -0.99
CA GLU A 448 18.14 23.36 -2.07
C GLU A 448 19.60 23.77 -1.84
N ARG A 449 19.85 24.95 -1.26
CA ARG A 449 21.21 25.37 -0.89
C ARG A 449 21.82 24.43 0.15
N LYS A 450 21.08 24.13 1.22
CA LYS A 450 21.53 23.21 2.28
C LYS A 450 21.77 21.80 1.77
N LEU A 451 20.91 21.30 0.88
CA LEU A 451 21.10 20.00 0.24
C LEU A 451 22.44 19.96 -0.47
N ARG A 452 22.78 20.99 -1.23
CA ARG A 452 24.05 21.05 -1.96
C ARG A 452 25.26 21.17 -1.04
N GLU A 453 25.19 22.05 -0.03
CA GLU A 453 26.24 22.22 0.99
C GLU A 453 26.56 20.89 1.70
N LEU A 454 25.52 20.10 2.05
CA LEU A 454 25.68 18.80 2.70
C LEU A 454 26.49 17.80 1.86
N TRP A 455 26.37 17.86 0.53
CA TRP A 455 27.10 16.95 -0.38
C TRP A 455 28.47 17.50 -0.78
N ASP A 456 28.65 18.82 -0.78
CA ASP A 456 29.95 19.46 -0.99
C ASP A 456 30.93 19.21 0.19
N ASP A 457 30.41 18.88 1.39
CA ASP A 457 31.22 18.45 2.54
C ASP A 457 31.59 16.95 2.49
N VAL A 458 30.96 16.16 1.62
CA VAL A 458 31.12 14.69 1.52
C VAL A 458 31.99 14.26 0.35
N PHE A 459 32.06 15.05 -0.73
CA PHE A 459 32.84 14.80 -1.94
C PHE A 459 33.79 15.95 -2.23
#